data_AF-A0A1Q7URG4-F1
#
_entry.id   AF-A0A1Q7URG4-F1
#
_cell.length_a   1.000
_cell.length_b   1.000
_cell.length_c   1.000
_cell.angle_alpha   90.00
_cell.angle_beta   90.00
_cell.angle_gamma   90.00
#
_symmetry.space_group_name_H-M   'P 1'
#
loop_
_entity.id
_entity.type
_entity.pdbx_description
1 polymer ?
#
loop_
_entity_poly.entity_id
_entity_poly.type
_entity_poly.pdbx_seq_one_letter_code
_entity_poly.pdbx_strand_id
1 'polypeptide(L)'
;MDARFYNADDIDIELLANNMENIYRAQGYQAQHFGDNKQVMVQLKKGSDFEALIGLQAALSVIIQRSGGGVLAMIGQQKWMDKAAVGAVGIIAAPVLWPLMITAGAGAIRQASLGNQVLNVVDGLVRQQRPEIQIGPVPMQIMPQIQRQWAPPPPQYLPPP
;
A
#
# COMPACT_ATOMS: atom_id res chain seq x y z
N MET A 1 8.20 -6.26 0.25
CA MET A 1 6.90 -5.89 -0.35
C MET A 1 5.91 -6.93 0.11
N ASP A 2 4.88 -6.54 0.85
CA ASP A 2 3.81 -7.46 1.24
C ASP A 2 2.81 -7.57 0.09
N ALA A 3 2.67 -8.78 -0.46
CA ALA A 3 1.80 -9.06 -1.59
C ALA A 3 1.23 -10.48 -1.49
N ARG A 4 0.02 -10.66 -2.05
CA ARG A 4 -0.71 -11.92 -2.10
C ARG A 4 -1.22 -12.17 -3.51
N PHE A 5 -1.07 -13.40 -3.96
CA PHE A 5 -1.60 -13.85 -5.23
C PHE A 5 -2.75 -14.82 -5.00
N TYR A 6 -3.86 -14.55 -5.68
CA TYR A 6 -5.09 -15.34 -5.65
C TYR A 6 -5.24 -16.01 -7.01
N ASN A 7 -5.19 -17.34 -7.03
CA ASN A 7 -5.27 -18.11 -8.27
C ASN A 7 -6.74 -18.26 -8.72
N ALA A 8 -7.33 -17.15 -9.13
CA ALA A 8 -8.65 -17.05 -9.74
C ALA A 8 -8.74 -15.76 -10.57
N ASP A 9 -9.18 -15.88 -11.82
CA ASP A 9 -9.30 -14.80 -12.79
C ASP A 9 -10.68 -14.14 -12.78
N ASP A 10 -11.63 -14.72 -12.05
CA ASP A 10 -13.05 -14.34 -11.99
C ASP A 10 -13.45 -13.59 -10.70
N ILE A 11 -12.48 -13.26 -9.84
CA ILE A 11 -12.69 -12.37 -8.69
C ILE A 11 -13.11 -11.00 -9.21
N ASP A 12 -14.19 -10.44 -8.68
CA ASP A 12 -14.59 -9.06 -8.92
C ASP A 12 -13.77 -8.12 -8.04
N ILE A 13 -12.78 -7.47 -8.67
CA ILE A 13 -11.83 -6.58 -7.97
C ILE A 13 -12.43 -5.21 -7.65
N GLU A 14 -13.48 -4.77 -8.36
CA GLU A 14 -14.17 -3.52 -8.08
C GLU A 14 -15.10 -3.69 -6.88
N LEU A 15 -15.83 -4.81 -6.80
CA LEU A 15 -16.62 -5.16 -5.62
C LEU A 15 -15.73 -5.32 -4.39
N LEU A 16 -14.58 -5.98 -4.56
CA LEU A 16 -13.58 -6.12 -3.50
C LEU A 16 -13.12 -4.75 -2.97
N ALA A 17 -12.79 -3.81 -3.85
CA ALA A 17 -12.37 -2.46 -3.48
C ALA A 17 -13.49 -1.67 -2.77
N ASN A 18 -14.72 -1.74 -3.28
CA ASN A 18 -15.89 -1.13 -2.65
C ASN A 18 -16.13 -1.66 -1.23
N ASN A 19 -16.05 -2.98 -1.05
CA ASN A 19 -16.20 -3.60 0.27
C ASN A 19 -15.08 -3.19 1.24
N MET A 20 -13.84 -3.11 0.76
CA MET A 20 -12.73 -2.58 1.56
C MET A 20 -12.98 -1.13 1.99
N GLU A 21 -13.37 -0.26 1.06
CA GLU A 21 -13.69 1.13 1.36
C GLU A 21 -14.76 1.23 2.47
N ASN A 22 -15.86 0.49 2.32
CA ASN A 22 -16.95 0.49 3.31
C ASN A 22 -16.48 0.01 4.69
N ILE A 23 -15.72 -1.09 4.75
CA ILE A 23 -15.18 -1.64 6.00
C ILE A 23 -14.27 -0.61 6.70
N TYR A 24 -13.37 0.04 5.96
CA TYR A 24 -12.43 0.98 6.55
C TYR A 24 -13.07 2.33 6.89
N ARG A 25 -14.03 2.81 6.11
CA ARG A 25 -14.85 3.98 6.48
C ARG A 25 -15.58 3.75 7.80
N ALA A 26 -16.18 2.58 7.99
CA ALA A 26 -16.84 2.21 9.25
C ALA A 26 -15.87 2.17 10.46
N GLN A 27 -14.57 1.94 10.21
CA GLN A 27 -13.50 1.98 11.23
C GLN A 27 -12.87 3.38 11.43
N GLY A 28 -13.46 4.42 10.83
CA GLY A 28 -13.03 5.81 10.94
C GLY A 28 -11.84 6.19 10.04
N TYR A 29 -11.56 5.41 8.99
CA TYR A 29 -10.58 5.78 7.98
C TYR A 29 -11.22 6.66 6.91
N GLN A 30 -10.44 7.58 6.35
CA GLN A 30 -10.68 8.12 5.03
C GLN A 30 -10.23 7.07 4.00
N ALA A 31 -11.17 6.33 3.43
CA ALA A 31 -10.91 5.33 2.41
C ALA A 31 -11.50 5.76 1.08
N GLN A 32 -10.77 5.59 -0.01
CA GLN A 32 -11.25 5.83 -1.38
C GLN A 32 -10.62 4.81 -2.32
N HIS A 33 -11.32 4.42 -3.37
CA HIS A 33 -10.75 3.59 -4.42
C HIS A 33 -10.81 4.25 -5.79
N PHE A 34 -9.83 3.94 -6.64
CA PHE A 34 -9.70 4.43 -8.00
C PHE A 34 -9.27 3.31 -8.92
N GLY A 35 -9.80 3.25 -10.14
CA GLY A 35 -9.39 2.28 -11.14
C GLY A 35 -10.57 1.67 -11.88
N ASP A 36 -10.35 0.48 -12.41
CA ASP A 36 -11.32 -0.28 -13.21
C ASP A 36 -11.16 -1.79 -12.97
N ASN A 37 -11.92 -2.59 -13.73
CA ASN A 37 -11.91 -4.04 -13.65
C ASN A 37 -10.54 -4.71 -13.95
N LYS A 38 -9.52 -4.00 -14.44
CA LYS A 38 -8.16 -4.53 -14.65
C LYS A 38 -7.28 -4.26 -13.45
N GLN A 39 -7.43 -3.08 -12.85
CA GLN A 39 -6.64 -2.63 -11.71
C GLN A 39 -7.43 -1.63 -10.88
N VAL A 40 -7.49 -1.85 -9.57
CA VAL A 40 -8.02 -0.90 -8.59
C VAL A 40 -6.98 -0.60 -7.53
N MET A 41 -6.88 0.66 -7.13
CA MET A 41 -6.10 1.12 -6.00
C MET A 41 -7.04 1.57 -4.89
N VAL A 42 -6.90 1.02 -3.69
CA VAL A 42 -7.62 1.45 -2.48
C VAL A 42 -6.66 2.22 -1.60
N GLN A 43 -6.95 3.50 -1.34
CA GLN A 43 -6.18 4.36 -0.46
C GLN A 43 -6.87 4.47 0.90
N LEU A 44 -6.11 4.26 1.96
CA LEU A 44 -6.57 4.29 3.34
C LEU A 44 -5.73 5.31 4.12
N LYS A 45 -6.38 6.34 4.67
CA LYS A 45 -5.78 7.36 5.52
C LYS A 45 -6.49 7.38 6.87
N LYS A 46 -5.73 7.40 7.97
CA LYS A 46 -6.27 7.59 9.32
C LYS A 46 -5.40 8.55 10.11
N GLY A 47 -6.05 9.46 10.80
CA GLY A 47 -5.45 10.59 11.47
C GLY A 47 -5.77 11.91 10.76
N SER A 48 -5.62 12.99 11.52
CA SER A 48 -5.80 14.37 11.10
C SER A 48 -4.57 14.95 10.39
N ASP A 49 -4.72 16.10 9.75
CA ASP A 49 -3.59 16.78 9.10
C ASP A 49 -2.53 17.26 10.11
N PHE A 50 -2.91 17.48 11.37
CA PHE A 50 -1.96 17.73 12.46
C PHE A 50 -1.12 16.49 12.77
N GLU A 51 -1.74 15.31 12.86
CA GLU A 51 -1.04 14.03 13.03
C GLU A 51 -0.15 13.71 11.82
N ALA A 52 -0.50 14.18 10.62
CA ALA A 52 0.35 14.10 9.43
C ALA A 52 1.66 14.86 9.63
N LEU A 53 1.58 16.09 10.17
CA LEU A 53 2.72 16.98 10.36
C LEU A 53 3.74 16.41 11.36
N ILE A 54 3.26 15.70 12.38
CA ILE A 54 4.10 15.09 13.42
C ILE A 54 4.41 13.60 13.17
N GLY A 55 4.06 13.07 11.99
CA GLY A 55 4.39 11.69 11.59
C GLY A 55 3.59 10.60 12.30
N LEU A 56 2.42 10.93 12.85
CA LEU A 56 1.49 9.99 13.50
C LEU A 56 0.36 9.52 12.59
N GLN A 57 0.17 10.15 11.43
CA GLN A 57 -0.81 9.71 10.44
C GLN A 57 -0.41 8.38 9.80
N ALA A 58 -1.36 7.46 9.73
CA ALA A 58 -1.21 6.23 8.94
C ALA A 58 -1.80 6.45 7.55
N ALA A 59 -0.99 6.24 6.50
CA ALA A 59 -1.43 6.20 5.12
C ALA A 59 -0.92 4.93 4.44
N LEU A 60 -1.81 4.25 3.72
CA LEU A 60 -1.51 3.02 3.03
C LEU A 60 -2.32 2.95 1.73
N SER A 61 -1.69 2.48 0.66
CA SER A 61 -2.39 2.12 -0.57
C SER A 61 -2.32 0.61 -0.75
N VAL A 62 -3.39 0.03 -1.28
CA VAL A 62 -3.43 -1.36 -1.75
C VAL A 62 -3.69 -1.30 -3.24
N ILE A 63 -2.88 -2.00 -4.03
CA ILE A 63 -3.17 -2.19 -5.45
C ILE A 63 -3.64 -3.62 -5.65
N ILE A 64 -4.78 -3.76 -6.29
CA ILE A 64 -5.39 -5.03 -6.68
C ILE A 64 -5.46 -5.04 -8.19
N GLN A 65 -4.80 -6.01 -8.83
CA GLN A 65 -4.74 -6.08 -10.28
C GLN A 65 -4.83 -7.50 -10.79
N ARG A 66 -5.40 -7.67 -11.98
CA ARG A 66 -5.39 -8.97 -12.67
C ARG A 66 -4.00 -9.22 -13.24
N SER A 67 -3.43 -10.39 -13.00
CA SER A 67 -2.10 -10.79 -13.48
C SER A 67 -1.98 -12.30 -13.61
N GLY A 68 -1.40 -12.78 -14.71
CA GLY A 68 -0.98 -14.18 -14.85
C GLY A 68 -2.05 -15.25 -14.55
N GLY A 69 -3.31 -15.01 -14.92
CA GLY A 69 -4.42 -15.94 -14.65
C GLY A 69 -5.00 -15.86 -13.24
N GLY A 70 -4.64 -14.83 -12.47
CA GLY A 70 -5.18 -14.61 -11.13
C GLY A 70 -5.28 -13.13 -10.78
N VAL A 71 -5.52 -12.86 -9.49
CA VAL A 71 -5.53 -11.51 -8.93
C VAL A 71 -4.35 -11.34 -7.99
N LEU A 72 -3.66 -10.23 -8.11
CA LEU A 72 -2.54 -9.84 -7.29
C LEU A 72 -2.95 -8.64 -6.43
N ALA A 73 -2.91 -8.80 -5.10
CA ALA A 73 -3.05 -7.69 -4.16
C ALA A 73 -1.70 -7.38 -3.53
N MET A 74 -1.33 -6.11 -3.49
CA MET A 74 -0.05 -5.66 -2.93
C MET A 74 -0.21 -4.36 -2.16
N ILE A 75 0.59 -4.19 -1.12
CA ILE A 75 0.73 -2.91 -0.47
C ILE A 75 1.53 -1.98 -1.37
N GLY A 76 0.88 -0.93 -1.84
CA GLY A 76 1.50 0.17 -2.56
C GLY A 76 2.48 0.90 -1.65
N GLN A 77 3.76 0.75 -1.94
CA GLN A 77 4.77 1.63 -1.37
C GLN A 77 4.64 2.99 -2.05
N GLN A 78 3.81 3.88 -1.52
CA GLN A 78 4.10 5.29 -1.70
C GLN A 78 5.48 5.51 -1.09
N LYS A 79 6.49 5.67 -1.94
CA LYS A 79 7.78 6.19 -1.52
C LYS A 79 7.51 7.56 -0.91
N TRP A 80 7.56 7.66 0.41
CA TRP A 80 7.76 8.94 1.11
C TRP A 80 9.23 9.38 1.03
N MET A 81 9.97 8.88 0.04
CA MET A 81 11.41 9.07 -0.07
C MET A 81 11.80 10.20 -1.02
N ASP A 82 10.90 11.14 -1.28
CA ASP A 82 11.24 12.48 -1.76
C ASP A 82 10.69 13.54 -0.79
N LYS A 83 10.98 13.35 0.50
CA LYS A 83 11.06 14.40 1.52
C LYS A 83 11.73 13.91 2.82
N ALA A 84 12.67 12.97 2.72
CA ALA A 84 13.63 12.69 3.80
C ALA A 84 14.73 13.78 3.89
N ALA A 85 14.42 15.03 3.53
CA ALA A 85 15.25 16.20 3.82
C ALA A 85 15.26 16.56 5.32
N VAL A 86 14.51 15.84 6.16
CA VAL A 86 14.52 16.01 7.62
C VAL A 86 15.58 15.14 8.31
N GLY A 87 16.15 14.14 7.61
CA GLY A 87 17.23 13.31 8.16
C GLY A 87 18.58 14.02 8.28
N ALA A 88 18.85 15.03 7.45
CA ALA A 88 20.12 15.76 7.44
C ALA A 88 20.25 16.79 8.58
N VAL A 89 19.14 17.22 9.19
CA VAL A 89 19.15 18.06 10.40
C VAL A 89 19.42 17.22 11.67
N GLY A 90 19.26 15.90 11.58
CA GLY A 90 19.30 14.97 12.70
C GLY A 90 20.64 14.86 13.42
N ILE A 91 21.78 15.06 12.74
CA ILE A 91 23.10 14.91 13.38
C ILE A 91 23.45 16.16 14.23
N ILE A 92 22.87 17.33 13.91
CA ILE A 92 23.17 18.59 14.61
C ILE A 92 22.12 18.88 15.70
N ALA A 93 20.88 18.38 15.57
CA ALA A 93 19.76 18.59 16.52
C ALA A 93 19.39 17.34 17.36
N ALA A 94 20.18 16.26 17.31
CA ALA A 94 19.92 14.97 17.95
C ALA A 94 19.47 15.04 19.44
N PRO A 95 20.05 15.88 20.33
CA PRO A 95 19.67 15.89 21.74
C PRO A 95 18.29 16.51 22.01
N VAL A 96 17.77 17.34 21.09
CA VAL A 96 16.49 18.05 21.27
C VAL A 96 15.34 17.28 20.61
N LEU A 97 15.60 16.60 19.49
CA LEU A 97 14.59 15.92 18.69
C LEU A 97 14.50 14.41 18.95
N TRP A 98 15.28 13.86 19.88
CA TRP A 98 15.25 12.42 20.22
C TRP A 98 13.87 11.86 20.60
N PRO A 99 12.92 12.59 21.24
CA PRO A 99 11.60 12.02 21.51
C PRO A 99 10.80 11.84 20.21
N LEU A 100 11.01 12.71 19.22
CA LEU A 100 10.37 12.62 17.90
C LEU A 100 10.90 11.45 17.07
N MET A 101 12.15 11.04 17.29
CA MET A 101 12.72 9.86 16.65
C MET A 101 12.06 8.57 17.17
N ILE A 102 11.73 8.51 18.47
CA ILE A 102 10.99 7.39 19.08
C ILE A 102 9.56 7.31 18.50
N THR A 103 8.89 8.46 18.32
CA THR A 103 7.55 8.49 17.73
C THR A 103 7.54 8.12 16.24
N ALA A 104 8.55 8.53 15.48
CA ALA A 104 8.70 8.12 14.08
C ALA A 104 8.91 6.59 13.93
N GLY A 105 9.70 5.98 14.84
CA GLY A 105 9.83 4.52 14.91
C GLY A 105 8.52 3.80 15.24
N ALA A 106 7.73 4.35 16.18
CA ALA A 106 6.40 3.81 16.50
C ALA A 106 5.41 3.93 15.33
N GLY A 107 5.49 5.01 14.54
CA GLY A 107 4.71 5.20 13.31
C GLY A 107 5.01 4.15 12.25
N ALA A 108 6.29 3.83 12.01
CA ALA A 108 6.71 2.79 11.06
C ALA A 108 6.20 1.39 11.45
N ILE A 109 6.22 1.06 12.75
CA ILE A 109 5.70 -0.22 13.27
C ILE A 109 4.18 -0.32 13.05
N ARG A 110 3.42 0.75 13.33
CA ARG A 110 1.97 0.80 13.06
C ARG A 110 1.64 0.68 11.57
N GLN A 111 2.47 1.24 10.70
CA GLN A 111 2.27 1.16 9.25
C GLN A 111 2.50 -0.27 8.72
N ALA A 112 3.48 -0.99 9.26
CA ALA A 112 3.73 -2.39 8.92
C ALA A 112 2.59 -3.32 9.38
N SER A 113 2.05 -3.12 10.59
CA SER A 113 0.90 -3.91 11.07
C SER A 113 -0.37 -3.62 10.28
N LEU A 114 -0.57 -2.37 9.85
CA LEU A 114 -1.69 -1.96 9.00
C LEU A 114 -1.65 -2.67 7.64
N GLY A 115 -0.47 -2.80 7.03
CA GLY A 115 -0.29 -3.53 5.77
C GLY A 115 -0.78 -4.98 5.84
N ASN A 116 -0.37 -5.70 6.87
CA ASN A 116 -0.80 -7.08 7.09
C ASN A 116 -2.29 -7.20 7.40
N GLN A 117 -2.83 -6.30 8.22
CA GLN A 117 -4.26 -6.26 8.54
C GLN A 117 -5.10 -6.04 7.27
N VAL A 118 -4.64 -5.13 6.41
CA VAL A 118 -5.33 -4.82 5.17
C VAL A 118 -5.32 -6.00 4.21
N LEU A 119 -4.19 -6.67 4.04
CA LEU A 119 -4.14 -7.89 3.24
C LEU A 119 -5.04 -9.00 3.82
N ASN A 120 -5.16 -9.13 5.15
CA ASN A 120 -6.08 -10.09 5.76
C ASN A 120 -7.56 -9.78 5.47
N VAL A 121 -7.92 -8.49 5.38
CA VAL A 121 -9.26 -8.10 4.91
C VAL A 121 -9.46 -8.49 3.45
N VAL A 122 -8.44 -8.29 2.60
CA VAL A 122 -8.50 -8.75 1.20
C VAL A 122 -8.71 -10.26 1.14
N ASP A 123 -7.97 -11.07 1.90
CA ASP A 123 -8.17 -12.52 1.96
C ASP A 123 -9.60 -12.90 2.33
N GLY A 124 -10.15 -12.26 3.37
CA GLY A 124 -11.51 -12.53 3.83
C GLY A 124 -12.55 -12.23 2.75
N LEU A 125 -12.44 -11.08 2.09
CA LEU A 125 -13.35 -10.68 1.01
C LEU A 125 -13.19 -11.55 -0.24
N VAL A 126 -11.96 -11.94 -0.58
CA VAL A 126 -11.71 -12.86 -1.70
C VAL A 126 -12.31 -14.23 -1.40
N ARG A 127 -12.19 -14.73 -0.17
CA ARG A 127 -12.83 -15.99 0.26
C ARG A 127 -14.36 -15.93 0.27
N GLN A 128 -14.96 -14.76 0.48
CA GLN A 128 -16.42 -14.60 0.33
C GLN A 128 -16.86 -14.78 -1.13
N GLN A 129 -16.04 -14.35 -2.10
CA GLN A 129 -16.32 -14.58 -3.51
C GLN A 129 -15.95 -16.02 -3.94
N ARG A 130 -14.84 -16.56 -3.43
CA ARG A 130 -14.29 -17.87 -3.78
C ARG A 130 -13.81 -18.61 -2.51
N PRO A 131 -14.68 -19.40 -1.86
CA PRO A 131 -14.36 -20.06 -0.59
C PRO A 131 -13.16 -21.02 -0.65
N GLU A 132 -12.95 -21.69 -1.77
CA GLU A 132 -11.90 -22.71 -1.97
C GLU A 132 -10.61 -22.16 -2.60
N ILE A 133 -10.43 -20.84 -2.63
CA ILE A 133 -9.32 -20.23 -3.34
C ILE A 133 -7.95 -20.53 -2.70
N GLN A 134 -6.98 -20.85 -3.55
CA GLN A 134 -5.59 -20.99 -3.15
C GLN A 134 -4.93 -19.61 -3.10
N ILE A 135 -4.54 -19.21 -1.88
CA ILE A 135 -3.79 -17.98 -1.62
C ILE A 135 -2.32 -18.37 -1.50
N GLY A 136 -1.48 -17.81 -2.37
CA GLY A 136 -0.06 -18.15 -2.45
C GLY A 136 0.86 -16.94 -2.46
N PRO A 137 2.17 -17.16 -2.26
CA PRO A 137 3.15 -16.13 -2.58
C PRO A 137 3.06 -15.78 -4.06
N VAL A 138 3.47 -14.57 -4.39
CA VAL A 138 3.53 -14.10 -5.79
C VAL A 138 4.38 -15.07 -6.61
N PRO A 139 3.84 -15.68 -7.69
CA PRO A 139 4.63 -16.56 -8.55
C PRO A 139 5.87 -15.86 -9.10
N MET A 140 7.03 -16.52 -9.03
CA MET A 140 8.31 -15.97 -9.52
C MET A 140 8.24 -15.56 -11.00
N GLN A 141 7.35 -16.19 -11.76
CA GLN A 141 7.12 -15.93 -13.19
C GLN A 141 6.51 -14.54 -13.45
N ILE A 142 5.72 -14.00 -12.52
CA ILE A 142 5.07 -12.69 -12.66
C ILE A 142 5.86 -11.55 -12.00
N MET A 143 6.85 -11.86 -11.17
CA MET A 143 7.73 -10.87 -10.53
C MET A 143 8.38 -9.87 -11.50
N PRO A 144 8.90 -10.25 -12.68
CA PRO A 144 9.49 -9.30 -13.62
C PRO A 144 8.47 -8.29 -14.18
N GLN A 145 7.21 -8.71 -14.33
CA GLN A 145 6.14 -7.85 -14.83
C GLN A 145 5.74 -6.81 -13.78
N ILE A 146 5.64 -7.26 -12.52
CA ILE A 146 5.39 -6.38 -11.37
C ILE A 146 6.53 -5.37 -11.25
N GLN A 147 7.78 -5.81 -11.27
CA GLN A 147 8.92 -4.89 -11.18
C GLN A 147 8.95 -3.83 -12.29
N ARG A 148 8.57 -4.19 -13.53
CA ARG A 148 8.48 -3.23 -14.64
C ARG A 148 7.35 -2.22 -14.48
N GLN A 149 6.21 -2.64 -13.96
CA GLN A 149 5.06 -1.75 -13.74
C GLN A 149 5.31 -0.72 -12.63
N TRP A 150 6.16 -1.07 -11.65
CA TRP A 150 6.46 -0.22 -10.49
C TRP A 150 7.89 0.35 -10.50
N ALA A 151 8.65 0.15 -11.59
CA ALA A 151 9.92 0.82 -11.79
C ALA A 151 9.68 2.32 -12.01
N PRO A 152 10.50 3.21 -11.42
CA PRO A 152 10.44 4.61 -11.78
C PRO A 152 10.65 4.75 -13.30
N PRO A 153 9.94 5.68 -13.97
CA PRO A 153 10.19 5.93 -15.39
C PRO A 153 11.69 6.22 -15.59
N PRO A 154 12.30 5.68 -16.66
CA PRO A 154 13.70 5.97 -16.95
C PRO A 154 13.89 7.49 -17.01
N PRO A 155 15.01 8.03 -16.50
CA PRO A 155 15.27 9.47 -16.56
C PRO A 155 15.14 9.92 -18.01
N GLN A 156 14.24 10.87 -18.25
CA GLN A 156 14.10 11.50 -19.55
C GLN A 156 15.40 12.28 -19.80
N TYR A 157 16.25 11.76 -20.66
CA TYR A 157 17.41 12.47 -21.16
C TYR A 157 16.90 13.64 -21.99
N LEU A 158 16.85 14.84 -21.40
CA LEU A 158 16.73 16.08 -22.17
C LEU A 158 18.06 16.26 -22.91
N PRO A 159 18.09 16.22 -24.25
CA PRO A 159 19.30 16.54 -24.98
C PRO A 159 19.74 17.98 -24.62
N PRO A 160 21.04 18.23 -24.45
CA PRO A 160 21.52 19.59 -24.22
C PRO A 160 21.14 20.51 -25.40
N PRO A 161 20.87 21.81 -25.12
CA PRO A 161 20.51 22.78 -26.15
C PRO A 161 21.62 23.03 -27.18
#